data_AF-B2HKW8-F1
#
_entry.id   AF-B2HKW8-F1
#
_cell.length_a   1.000
_cell.length_b   1.000
_cell.length_c   1.000
_cell.angle_alpha   90.00
_cell.angle_beta   90.00
_cell.angle_gamma   90.00
#
_symmetry.space_group_name_H-M   'P 1'
#
loop_
_entity.id
_entity.type
_entity.pdbx_description
1 polymer ?
#
loop_
_entity_poly.entity_id
_entity_poly.type
_entity_poly.pdbx_seq_one_letter_code
_entity_poly.pdbx_strand_id
1 'polypeptide(L)'
;MSKRLLIVHHTPSPHCQEMFEAVVAGATDPEIEGVEVVRRPALTVSPVEMLEAHGYLLGTPANLGYISGALKHYLGEYPLITRRAS
;
A
#
# COMPACT_ATOMS: atom_id res chain seq x y z
N MET A 1 14.94 -8.06 13.58
CA MET A 1 13.62 -7.41 13.43
C MET A 1 13.30 -7.36 11.95
N SER A 2 12.20 -8.00 11.54
CA SER A 2 11.75 -7.94 10.14
C SER A 2 11.26 -6.52 9.81
N LYS A 3 11.55 -6.01 8.61
CA LYS A 3 11.06 -4.71 8.12
C LYS A 3 9.67 -4.90 7.53
N ARG A 4 8.72 -4.06 7.93
CA ARG A 4 7.34 -4.15 7.45
C ARG A 4 7.16 -3.42 6.11
N LEU A 5 6.70 -4.14 5.09
CA LEU A 5 6.24 -3.60 3.81
C LEU A 5 4.71 -3.56 3.80
N LEU A 6 4.12 -2.38 3.70
CA LEU A 6 2.67 -2.20 3.63
C LEU A 6 2.20 -1.96 2.20
N ILE A 7 1.42 -2.89 1.68
CA ILE A 7 0.75 -2.77 0.38
C ILE A 7 -0.66 -2.21 0.62
N VAL A 8 -0.89 -0.99 0.16
CA VAL A 8 -2.22 -0.36 0.18
C VAL A 8 -2.81 -0.40 -1.23
N HIS A 9 -3.99 -1.00 -1.39
CA HIS A 9 -4.55 -1.22 -2.72
C HIS A 9 -6.02 -0.79 -2.84
N HIS A 10 -6.37 -0.24 -3.99
CA HIS A 10 -7.73 -0.12 -4.47
C HIS A 10 -7.82 -0.85 -5.81
N THR A 11 -8.51 -2.00 -5.83
CA THR A 11 -8.53 -2.92 -6.98
C THR A 11 -9.96 -3.19 -7.44
N PRO A 12 -10.68 -2.19 -7.98
CA PRO A 12 -12.10 -2.33 -8.32
C PRO A 12 -12.34 -3.11 -9.64
N SER A 13 -11.29 -3.47 -10.38
CA SER A 13 -11.38 -4.13 -11.68
C SER A 13 -10.49 -5.38 -11.77
N PRO A 14 -10.79 -6.32 -12.68
CA PRO A 14 -9.97 -7.52 -12.88
C PRO A 14 -8.50 -7.21 -13.18
N HIS A 15 -8.20 -6.23 -14.04
CA HIS A 15 -6.82 -5.88 -14.36
C HIS A 15 -6.05 -5.30 -13.16
N CYS A 16 -6.71 -4.50 -12.33
CA CYS A 16 -6.08 -4.03 -11.09
C CYS A 16 -5.85 -5.19 -10.11
N GLN A 17 -6.75 -6.18 -10.09
CA GLN A 17 -6.60 -7.37 -9.27
C GLN A 17 -5.43 -8.24 -9.74
N GLU A 18 -5.30 -8.49 -11.05
CA GLU A 18 -4.15 -9.21 -11.65
C GLU A 18 -2.82 -8.53 -11.29
N MET A 19 -2.75 -7.21 -11.43
CA MET A 19 -1.56 -6.45 -11.05
C MET A 19 -1.26 -6.53 -9.55
N PHE A 20 -2.30 -6.48 -8.70
CA PHE A 20 -2.13 -6.64 -7.26
C PHE A 20 -1.60 -8.02 -6.90
N GLU A 21 -2.12 -9.08 -7.53
CA GLU A 21 -1.64 -10.44 -7.30
C GLU A 21 -0.18 -10.63 -7.72
N ALA A 22 0.22 -10.06 -8.85
CA ALA A 22 1.62 -10.06 -9.28
C ALA A 22 2.54 -9.33 -8.28
N VAL A 23 2.10 -8.17 -7.78
CA VAL A 23 2.83 -7.41 -6.74
C VAL A 23 2.94 -8.22 -5.44
N VAL A 24 1.85 -8.88 -5.02
CA VAL A 24 1.88 -9.74 -3.82
C VAL A 24 2.85 -10.89 -4.01
N ALA A 25 2.78 -11.60 -5.14
CA ALA A 25 3.66 -12.72 -5.43
C ALA A 25 5.13 -12.29 -5.38
N GLY A 26 5.48 -11.18 -6.03
CA GLY A 26 6.84 -10.65 -5.99
C GLY A 26 7.27 -10.13 -4.62
N ALA A 27 6.37 -9.51 -3.84
CA ALA A 27 6.70 -9.00 -2.51
C ALA A 27 6.88 -10.13 -1.47
N THR A 28 6.24 -11.28 -1.68
CA THR A 28 6.33 -12.46 -0.80
C THR A 28 7.20 -13.57 -1.41
N ASP A 29 8.06 -13.23 -2.36
CA ASP A 29 8.98 -14.19 -2.97
C ASP A 29 9.89 -14.81 -1.88
N PRO A 30 10.10 -16.14 -1.86
CA PRO A 30 10.90 -16.80 -0.84
C PRO A 30 12.37 -16.36 -0.79
N GLU A 31 12.91 -15.76 -1.86
CA GLU A 31 14.26 -15.19 -1.87
C GLU A 31 14.33 -13.83 -1.14
N ILE A 32 13.17 -13.22 -0.83
CA ILE A 32 13.09 -11.98 -0.05
C ILE A 32 13.04 -12.30 1.44
N GLU A 33 14.18 -12.15 2.10
CA GLU A 33 14.32 -12.35 3.54
C GLU A 33 14.19 -11.04 4.34
N GLY A 34 13.80 -11.17 5.61
CA GLY A 34 13.78 -10.04 6.56
C GLY A 34 12.70 -8.99 6.29
N VAL A 35 11.68 -9.31 5.48
CA VAL A 35 10.52 -8.45 5.18
C VAL A 35 9.21 -9.12 5.61
N GLU A 36 8.37 -8.38 6.33
CA GLU A 36 6.99 -8.76 6.66
C GLU A 36 6.04 -8.00 5.73
N VAL A 37 5.30 -8.71 4.87
CA VAL A 37 4.35 -8.08 3.95
C VAL A 37 2.95 -8.02 4.56
N VAL A 38 2.44 -6.80 4.74
CA VAL A 38 1.08 -6.52 5.20
C VAL A 38 0.28 -5.92 4.04
N ARG A 39 -0.95 -6.40 3.83
CA ARG A 39 -1.82 -5.98 2.73
C ARG A 39 -3.09 -5.35 3.30
N ARG A 40 -3.48 -4.17 2.81
CA ARG A 40 -4.69 -3.47 3.24
C ARG A 40 -5.44 -2.81 2.07
N PRO A 41 -6.78 -2.95 2.02
CA PRO A 41 -7.60 -2.10 1.16
C PRO A 41 -7.46 -0.63 1.53
N ALA A 42 -7.45 0.25 0.54
CA ALA A 42 -7.26 1.69 0.72
C ALA A 42 -8.32 2.35 1.63
N LEU A 43 -9.54 1.80 1.67
CA LEU A 43 -10.64 2.33 2.49
C LEU A 43 -10.61 1.87 3.95
N THR A 44 -9.75 0.91 4.30
CA THR A 44 -9.73 0.29 5.65
C THR A 44 -8.37 0.30 6.31
N VAL A 45 -7.31 0.74 5.61
CA VAL A 45 -5.98 0.88 6.21
C VAL A 45 -6.02 1.92 7.33
N SER A 46 -5.35 1.63 8.45
CA SER A 46 -5.32 2.53 9.60
C SER A 46 -4.03 3.38 9.67
N PRO A 47 -4.09 4.57 10.32
CA PRO A 47 -2.91 5.42 10.56
C PRO A 47 -1.77 4.72 11.26
N VAL A 48 -2.11 3.85 12.21
CA VAL A 48 -1.13 3.07 12.98
C VAL A 48 -0.34 2.16 12.06
N GLU A 49 -1.01 1.39 11.21
CA GLU A 49 -0.34 0.47 10.28
C GLU A 49 0.58 1.20 9.31
N MET A 50 0.18 2.40 8.87
CA MET A 50 1.03 3.22 8.03
C MET A 50 2.26 3.70 8.78
N LEU A 51 2.12 4.20 10.01
CA LEU A 51 3.27 4.68 10.79
C LEU A 51 4.26 3.55 11.16
N GLU A 52 3.75 2.33 11.36
CA GLU A 52 4.56 1.14 11.64
C GLU A 52 5.28 0.59 10.40
N ALA A 53 4.77 0.85 9.19
CA ALA A 53 5.35 0.36 7.95
C ALA A 53 6.70 1.03 7.65
N HIS A 54 7.70 0.25 7.23
CA HIS A 54 9.02 0.72 6.83
C HIS A 54 9.13 1.04 5.33
N GLY A 55 8.23 0.46 4.52
CA GLY A 55 8.09 0.73 3.11
C GLY A 55 6.62 0.62 2.68
N TYR A 56 6.28 1.25 1.56
CA TYR A 56 4.92 1.27 1.02
C TYR A 56 4.91 0.87 -0.45
N LEU A 57 3.88 0.10 -0.83
CA LEU A 57 3.48 -0.10 -2.22
C LEU A 57 2.04 0.34 -2.37
N LEU A 58 1.77 1.23 -3.32
CA LEU A 58 0.45 1.83 -3.52
C LEU A 58 -0.14 1.36 -4.85
N GLY A 59 -1.13 0.47 -4.77
CA GLY A 59 -1.86 -0.05 -5.93
C GLY A 59 -3.16 0.73 -6.15
N THR A 60 -3.34 1.36 -7.30
CA THR A 60 -4.55 2.15 -7.58
C THR A 60 -4.83 2.22 -9.07
N PRO A 61 -6.11 2.22 -9.51
CA PRO A 61 -6.42 2.50 -10.90
C PRO A 61 -6.07 3.95 -11.23
N ALA A 62 -5.73 4.19 -12.50
CA ALA A 62 -5.67 5.52 -13.06
C ALA A 62 -7.10 6.00 -13.35
N ASN A 63 -7.62 6.90 -12.50
CA ASN A 63 -8.92 7.53 -12.68
C ASN A 63 -8.71 8.95 -13.21
N LEU A 64 -9.13 9.23 -14.45
CA LEU A 64 -8.97 10.55 -15.08
C LEU A 64 -7.51 11.07 -15.05
N GLY A 65 -6.53 10.17 -15.20
CA GLY A 65 -5.11 10.51 -15.16
C GLY A 65 -4.52 10.71 -13.77
N TYR A 66 -5.23 10.32 -12.70
CA TYR A 66 -4.77 10.47 -11.32
C TYR A 66 -5.02 9.20 -10.48
N ILE A 67 -4.53 9.19 -9.25
CA ILE A 67 -4.85 8.13 -8.27
C ILE A 67 -6.35 8.13 -7.96
N SER A 68 -6.90 6.97 -7.65
CA SER A 68 -8.32 6.86 -7.29
C SER A 68 -8.69 7.68 -6.06
N GLY A 69 -9.95 8.11 -5.98
CA GLY A 69 -10.49 8.80 -4.80
C GLY A 69 -10.33 7.99 -3.51
N ALA A 70 -10.45 6.67 -3.57
CA ALA A 70 -10.26 5.77 -2.42
C ALA A 70 -8.84 5.86 -1.84
N LEU A 71 -7.81 5.87 -2.70
CA LEU A 71 -6.44 6.03 -2.23
C LEU A 71 -6.14 7.47 -1.79
N LYS A 72 -6.67 8.46 -2.52
CA LYS A 72 -6.52 9.88 -2.17
C LYS A 72 -7.12 10.18 -0.80
N HIS A 73 -8.29 9.63 -0.48
CA HIS A 73 -8.99 9.85 0.79
C HIS A 73 -8.03 9.65 1.96
N TYR A 74 -7.33 8.51 1.96
CA TYR A 74 -6.41 8.18 3.02
C TYR A 74 -5.12 9.01 3.01
N LEU A 75 -4.50 9.20 1.84
CA LEU A 75 -3.26 10.00 1.71
C LEU A 75 -3.47 11.49 2.02
N GLY A 76 -4.68 12.01 1.82
CA GLY A 76 -5.03 13.41 2.09
C GLY A 76 -5.46 13.65 3.53
N GLU A 77 -6.09 12.68 4.18
CA GLU A 77 -6.65 12.85 5.53
C GLU A 77 -5.60 12.71 6.64
N TYR A 78 -4.54 11.93 6.40
CA TYR A 78 -3.43 11.79 7.33
C TYR A 78 -2.13 12.33 6.73
N PRO A 79 -1.58 13.46 7.22
CA PRO A 79 -0.32 14.00 6.75
C PRO A 79 0.84 13.13 7.26
N LEU A 80 0.99 11.94 6.69
CA LEU A 80 2.08 11.01 7.00
C LEU A 80 3.45 11.58 6.61
N ILE A 81 3.47 12.51 5.64
CA ILE A 81 4.70 13.15 5.15
C ILE A 81 5.30 14.15 6.16
N THR A 82 4.53 14.65 7.12
CA THR A 82 5.03 15.62 8.12
C THR A 82 5.51 14.96 9.41
N ARG A 83 5.14 13.70 9.67
CA ARG A 83 5.42 13.04 10.97
C ARG A 83 6.65 12.13 11.02
N ARG A 84 7.30 11.85 9.88
CA ARG A 84 8.51 10.99 9.84
C ARG A 84 9.82 11.74 9.66
N ALA A 85 9.76 13.07 9.57
CA ALA A 85 10.91 13.94 9.34
C ALA A 85 11.52 14.53 10.64
N SER A 86 11.20 13.96 11.81
CA SER A 86 11.74 14.38 13.12
C SER A 86 12.54 13.27 13.76
#